data_AF-A0A6G0VXA0-F1
#
_entry.id   AF-A0A6G0VXA0-F1
#
_cell.length_a   1.000
_cell.length_b   1.000
_cell.length_c   1.000
_cell.angle_alpha   90.00
_cell.angle_beta   90.00
_cell.angle_gamma   90.00
#
_symmetry.space_group_name_H-M   'P 1'
#
loop_
_entity.id
_entity.type
_entity.pdbx_description
1 polymer ?
#
loop_
_entity_poly.entity_id
_entity_poly.type
_entity_poly.pdbx_seq_one_letter_code
_entity_poly.pdbx_strand_id
1 'polypeptide(L)'
;MQAKVMDLINGSNMLKSALEFIKNYRDQFDQILVKAKAIADELGVDSEIKVVRKRIKKKNFDYEHSDDTDHRTAVEKFKHEFFYTLIDVVTTSLTDRFEILKIHVDLWNFLYDLKNAPENENELLKHCMDLHNHLKDGSDSDIDGVELCTEIVNIKQLLISCLDVSSPLNILQHIFDYELQDIFPNLWIALRLLLTLPVTVASGEQSFSKLKLIKTYLRSTMANERLVSLSVLSIENEIAAEIDFSTIIRSFAESKSRKVLIDNKFK
;
A
#
# COMPACT_ATOMS: atom_id res chain seq x y z
N MET A 1 -5.67 -2.67 -9.35
CA MET A 1 -6.21 -3.62 -8.34
C MET A 1 -5.11 -4.52 -7.81
N GLN A 2 -5.17 -4.89 -6.54
CA GLN A 2 -4.26 -5.85 -5.91
C GLN A 2 -4.37 -7.21 -6.61
N ALA A 3 -3.24 -7.87 -6.88
CA ALA A 3 -3.26 -9.19 -7.50
C ALA A 3 -3.89 -10.21 -6.54
N LYS A 4 -4.66 -11.17 -7.07
CA LYS A 4 -5.31 -12.25 -6.30
C LYS A 4 -4.34 -13.07 -5.42
N VAL A 5 -3.05 -13.04 -5.73
CA VAL A 5 -1.99 -13.82 -5.06
C VAL A 5 -1.26 -13.00 -3.98
N MET A 6 -1.48 -11.69 -3.92
CA MET A 6 -0.78 -10.82 -2.96
C MET A 6 -1.62 -10.70 -1.69
N ASP A 7 -1.15 -11.27 -0.59
CA ASP A 7 -1.70 -11.09 0.76
C ASP A 7 -0.76 -10.24 1.63
N LEU A 8 -1.20 -9.92 2.84
CA LEU A 8 -0.49 -9.03 3.76
C LEU A 8 0.86 -9.62 4.20
N ILE A 9 0.92 -10.94 4.41
CA ILE A 9 2.12 -11.65 4.85
C ILE A 9 3.17 -11.66 3.74
N ASN A 10 2.77 -12.02 2.53
CA ASN A 10 3.62 -12.00 1.35
C ASN A 10 4.12 -10.58 1.03
N GLY A 11 3.24 -9.58 1.12
CA GLY A 11 3.61 -8.18 0.97
C GLY A 11 4.67 -7.73 1.99
N SER A 12 4.51 -8.13 3.25
CA SER A 12 5.49 -7.87 4.31
C SER A 12 6.84 -8.53 4.04
N ASN A 13 6.84 -9.80 3.64
CA ASN A 13 8.07 -10.52 3.29
C ASN A 13 8.81 -9.87 2.11
N MET A 14 8.08 -9.47 1.06
CA MET A 14 8.66 -8.78 -0.09
C MET A 14 9.29 -7.43 0.29
N LEU A 15 8.61 -6.65 1.14
CA LEU A 15 9.16 -5.38 1.64
C LEU A 15 10.41 -5.61 2.49
N LYS A 16 10.42 -6.64 3.34
CA LYS A 16 11.61 -7.01 4.11
C LYS A 16 12.78 -7.35 3.20
N SER A 17 12.57 -8.18 2.18
CA SER A 17 13.61 -8.52 1.20
C SER A 17 14.11 -7.30 0.42
N ALA A 18 13.21 -6.39 0.03
CA ALA A 18 13.60 -5.15 -0.64
C ALA A 18 14.43 -4.23 0.27
N LEU A 19 14.10 -4.15 1.55
CA LEU A 19 14.81 -3.36 2.55
C LEU A 19 16.22 -3.94 2.79
N GLU A 20 16.35 -5.26 2.91
CA GLU A 20 17.64 -5.96 2.99
C GLU A 20 18.49 -5.72 1.73
N PHE A 21 17.86 -5.79 0.55
CA PHE A 21 18.52 -5.49 -0.71
C PHE A 21 19.10 -4.07 -0.73
N ILE A 22 18.31 -3.06 -0.35
CA ILE A 22 18.74 -1.64 -0.37
C ILE A 22 19.85 -1.39 0.65
N LYS A 23 19.78 -2.01 1.83
CA LYS A 23 20.86 -1.93 2.83
C LYS A 23 22.16 -2.48 2.27
N ASN A 24 22.12 -3.64 1.62
CA ASN A 24 23.31 -4.24 0.99
C ASN A 24 23.79 -3.42 -0.22
N TYR A 25 22.87 -2.79 -0.95
CA TYR A 25 23.17 -1.95 -2.11
C TYR A 25 24.02 -0.72 -1.74
N ARG A 26 23.85 -0.20 -0.51
CA ARG A 26 24.63 0.92 0.04
C ARG A 26 26.14 0.67 -0.01
N ASP A 27 26.58 -0.56 0.28
CA ASP A 27 28.01 -0.89 0.36
C ASP A 27 28.62 -1.27 -0.99
N GLN A 28 27.80 -1.41 -2.04
CA GLN A 28 28.21 -1.87 -3.37
C GLN A 28 28.49 -0.73 -4.36
N PHE A 29 28.74 0.49 -3.87
CA PHE A 29 28.89 1.70 -4.69
C PHE A 29 29.84 1.52 -5.89
N ASP A 30 31.00 0.90 -5.69
CA ASP A 30 32.01 0.78 -6.75
C ASP A 30 31.52 -0.13 -7.90
N GLN A 31 30.82 -1.23 -7.58
CA GLN A 31 30.23 -2.11 -8.58
C GLN A 31 29.09 -1.43 -9.33
N ILE A 32 28.30 -0.62 -8.63
CA ILE A 32 27.20 0.16 -9.21
C ILE A 32 27.73 1.21 -10.16
N LEU A 33 28.81 1.90 -9.78
CA LEU A 33 29.45 2.92 -10.60
C LEU A 33 29.97 2.31 -11.91
N VAL A 34 30.57 1.11 -11.87
CA VAL A 34 31.00 0.39 -13.08
C VAL A 34 29.81 0.04 -13.97
N LYS A 35 28.72 -0.51 -13.40
CA LYS A 35 27.50 -0.83 -14.16
C LYS A 35 26.84 0.40 -14.76
N ALA A 36 26.76 1.49 -14.01
CA ALA A 36 26.18 2.75 -14.46
C ALA A 36 26.98 3.36 -15.62
N LYS A 37 28.32 3.28 -15.58
CA LYS A 37 29.18 3.71 -16.69
C LYS A 37 28.94 2.88 -17.95
N ALA A 38 28.87 1.55 -17.81
CA ALA A 38 28.56 0.68 -18.96
C ALA A 38 27.21 1.01 -19.61
N ILE A 39 26.17 1.26 -18.81
CA ILE A 39 24.84 1.68 -19.31
C ILE A 39 24.91 3.06 -19.98
N ALA A 40 25.65 4.01 -19.42
CA ALA A 40 25.82 5.33 -20.02
C ALA A 40 26.54 5.24 -21.38
N ASP A 41 27.58 4.42 -21.47
CA ASP A 41 28.33 4.17 -22.71
C ASP A 41 27.43 3.52 -23.78
N GLU A 42 26.59 2.54 -23.40
CA GLU A 42 25.58 1.92 -24.28
C GLU A 42 24.55 2.93 -24.82
N LEU A 43 24.18 3.91 -24.00
CA LEU A 43 23.23 4.98 -24.36
C LEU A 43 23.89 6.16 -25.08
N GLY A 44 25.21 6.14 -25.28
CA GLY A 44 25.96 7.24 -25.88
C GLY A 44 26.00 8.51 -25.03
N VAL A 45 25.85 8.37 -23.71
CA VAL A 45 25.87 9.46 -22.72
C VAL A 45 27.25 9.52 -22.04
N ASP A 46 27.75 10.73 -21.79
CA ASP A 46 28.99 10.95 -21.04
C ASP A 46 28.94 10.28 -19.66
N SER A 47 29.85 9.34 -19.42
CA SER A 47 29.91 8.48 -18.24
C SER A 47 30.83 9.02 -17.13
N GLU A 48 31.46 10.19 -17.34
CA GLU A 48 32.34 10.81 -16.35
C GLU A 48 31.61 11.78 -15.40
N ILE A 49 31.92 11.66 -14.10
CA ILE A 49 31.43 12.61 -13.09
C ILE A 49 32.25 13.89 -13.19
N LYS A 50 31.59 14.98 -13.62
CA LYS A 50 32.23 16.28 -13.83
C LYS A 50 32.78 16.86 -12.52
N VAL A 51 34.04 17.30 -12.59
CA VAL A 51 34.68 18.00 -11.48
C VAL A 51 34.16 19.43 -11.43
N VAL A 52 33.50 19.80 -10.33
CA VAL A 52 33.06 21.18 -10.09
C VAL A 52 34.28 22.06 -9.78
N ARG A 53 34.44 23.17 -10.50
CA ARG A 53 35.53 24.13 -10.24
C ARG A 53 35.41 24.72 -8.85
N LYS A 54 36.45 24.57 -8.03
CA LYS A 54 36.53 25.23 -6.73
C LYS A 54 36.71 26.74 -6.90
N ARG A 55 35.92 27.53 -6.17
CA ARG A 55 36.08 28.98 -6.12
C ARG A 55 37.29 29.33 -5.24
N ILE A 56 38.32 29.92 -5.84
CA ILE A 56 39.47 30.44 -5.11
C ILE A 56 39.09 31.81 -4.54
N LYS A 57 39.10 31.98 -3.22
CA LYS A 57 39.01 33.29 -2.58
C LYS A 57 40.36 33.99 -2.70
N LYS A 58 40.36 35.29 -3.02
CA LYS A 58 41.58 36.10 -3.05
C LYS A 58 42.11 36.24 -1.63
N LYS A 59 43.38 35.93 -1.42
CA LYS A 59 44.08 36.16 -0.15
C LYS A 59 44.50 37.63 -0.08
N ASN A 60 44.30 38.26 1.07
CA ASN A 60 44.74 39.64 1.31
C ASN A 60 46.11 39.68 2.01
N PHE A 61 46.48 38.59 2.70
CA PHE A 61 47.74 38.48 3.42
C PHE A 61 48.41 37.10 3.23
N ASP A 62 49.74 37.09 3.30
CA ASP A 62 50.58 35.94 2.95
C ASP A 62 50.48 34.78 3.98
N TYR A 63 50.05 35.09 5.21
CA TYR A 63 49.82 34.11 6.28
C TYR A 63 48.43 33.45 6.23
N GLU A 64 47.53 33.91 5.35
CA GLU A 64 46.21 33.30 5.17
C GLU A 64 46.35 31.91 4.55
N HIS A 65 45.91 30.89 5.27
CA HIS A 65 45.80 29.54 4.73
C HIS A 65 44.62 29.47 3.74
N SER A 66 44.70 28.57 2.76
CA SER A 66 43.52 28.30 1.94
C SER A 66 42.43 27.69 2.81
N ASP A 67 41.25 28.30 2.82
CA ASP A 67 40.01 27.86 3.50
C ASP A 67 39.45 26.51 2.98
N ASP A 68 40.19 25.82 2.11
CA ASP A 68 39.74 24.67 1.35
C ASP A 68 39.92 23.40 2.18
N THR A 69 38.97 23.18 3.09
CA THR A 69 38.97 22.06 4.06
C THR A 69 38.48 20.73 3.48
N ASP A 70 37.93 20.72 2.26
CA ASP A 70 37.38 19.52 1.63
C ASP A 70 38.29 18.99 0.51
N HIS A 71 39.11 18.00 0.85
CA HIS A 71 40.05 17.33 -0.06
C HIS A 71 39.46 16.14 -0.83
N ARG A 72 38.16 15.87 -0.70
CA ARG A 72 37.51 14.72 -1.34
C ARG A 72 37.44 14.86 -2.86
N THR A 73 37.60 13.74 -3.58
CA THR A 73 37.46 13.69 -5.04
C THR A 73 36.00 13.90 -5.48
N ALA A 74 35.77 14.22 -6.76
CA ALA A 74 34.41 14.39 -7.29
C ALA A 74 33.55 13.11 -7.11
N VAL A 75 34.17 11.93 -7.22
CA VAL A 75 33.53 10.64 -7.00
C VAL A 75 33.18 10.44 -5.52
N GLU A 76 34.09 10.80 -4.60
CA GLU A 76 33.81 10.72 -3.16
C GLU A 76 32.71 11.69 -2.73
N LYS A 77 32.67 12.90 -3.31
CA LYS A 77 31.58 13.84 -3.05
C LYS A 77 30.25 13.28 -3.54
N PHE A 78 30.19 12.78 -4.76
CA PHE A 78 28.99 12.12 -5.29
C PHE A 78 28.55 10.94 -4.42
N LYS A 79 29.50 10.11 -3.98
CA LYS A 79 29.24 8.96 -3.09
C LYS A 79 28.59 9.39 -1.77
N HIS A 80 29.10 10.42 -1.11
CA HIS A 80 28.62 10.82 0.22
C HIS A 80 27.41 11.77 0.18
N GLU A 81 27.41 12.76 -0.72
CA GLU A 81 26.41 13.83 -0.76
C GLU A 81 25.16 13.46 -1.56
N PHE A 82 25.29 12.53 -2.50
CA PHE A 82 24.16 12.08 -3.32
C PHE A 82 23.82 10.62 -3.02
N PHE A 83 24.76 9.69 -3.28
CA PHE A 83 24.43 8.26 -3.25
C PHE A 83 24.03 7.77 -1.85
N TYR A 84 24.87 7.99 -0.83
CA TYR A 84 24.52 7.61 0.55
C TYR A 84 23.29 8.34 1.04
N THR A 85 23.17 9.65 0.80
CA THR A 85 21.98 10.41 1.19
C THR A 85 20.71 9.85 0.57
N LEU A 86 20.74 9.50 -0.72
CA LEU A 86 19.60 8.93 -1.42
C LEU A 86 19.23 7.56 -0.85
N ILE A 87 20.21 6.67 -0.66
CA ILE A 87 19.97 5.34 -0.11
C ILE A 87 19.47 5.42 1.34
N ASP A 88 20.01 6.34 2.15
CA ASP A 88 19.59 6.54 3.53
C ASP A 88 18.14 7.05 3.57
N VAL A 89 17.77 8.02 2.74
CA VAL A 89 16.37 8.51 2.62
C VAL A 89 15.42 7.39 2.20
N VAL A 90 15.79 6.61 1.17
CA VAL A 90 14.98 5.48 0.73
C VAL A 90 14.84 4.45 1.84
N THR A 91 15.93 4.12 2.53
CA THR A 91 15.94 3.15 3.63
C THR A 91 15.02 3.60 4.77
N THR A 92 15.13 4.86 5.22
CA THR A 92 14.25 5.41 6.25
C THR A 92 12.79 5.35 5.81
N SER A 93 12.48 5.84 4.61
CA SER A 93 11.10 5.87 4.11
C SER A 93 10.45 4.49 3.99
N LEU A 94 11.24 3.47 3.63
CA LEU A 94 10.77 2.08 3.57
C LEU A 94 10.66 1.45 4.95
N THR A 95 11.56 1.77 5.87
CA THR A 95 11.53 1.27 7.25
C THR A 95 10.26 1.74 7.95
N ASP A 96 9.96 3.05 7.88
CA ASP A 96 8.76 3.62 8.50
C ASP A 96 7.48 2.96 7.99
N ARG A 97 7.39 2.71 6.68
CA ARG A 97 6.25 2.01 6.07
C ARG A 97 6.18 0.54 6.47
N PHE A 98 7.33 -0.12 6.60
CA PHE A 98 7.40 -1.52 6.99
C PHE A 98 6.99 -1.72 8.45
N GLU A 99 7.33 -0.80 9.36
CA GLU A 99 6.89 -0.86 10.75
C GLU A 99 5.36 -0.82 10.87
N ILE A 100 4.70 0.08 10.14
CA ILE A 100 3.24 0.16 10.10
C ILE A 100 2.65 -1.15 9.57
N LEU A 101 3.18 -1.65 8.46
CA LEU A 101 2.69 -2.91 7.88
C LEU A 101 2.88 -4.09 8.84
N LYS A 102 4.00 -4.13 9.56
CA LYS A 102 4.29 -5.17 10.54
C LYS A 102 3.28 -5.16 11.68
N ILE A 103 2.91 -3.99 12.20
CA ILE A 103 1.85 -3.87 13.22
C ILE A 103 0.54 -4.47 12.71
N HIS A 104 0.15 -4.17 11.46
CA HIS A 104 -1.04 -4.76 10.86
C HIS A 104 -0.91 -6.27 10.64
N VAL A 105 0.25 -6.76 10.19
CA VAL A 105 0.51 -8.20 10.07
C VAL A 105 0.34 -8.86 11.42
N ASP A 106 1.03 -8.39 12.46
CA ASP A 106 1.01 -8.98 13.79
C ASP A 106 -0.43 -9.02 14.37
N LEU A 107 -1.23 -7.98 14.11
CA LEU A 107 -2.62 -7.90 14.55
C LEU A 107 -3.54 -8.93 13.86
N TRP A 108 -3.34 -9.18 12.55
CA TRP A 108 -4.23 -10.03 11.75
C TRP A 108 -3.68 -11.43 11.47
N ASN A 109 -2.41 -11.70 11.78
CA ASN A 109 -1.69 -12.92 11.41
C ASN A 109 -2.37 -14.19 11.90
N PHE A 110 -2.93 -14.18 13.11
CA PHE A 110 -3.58 -15.37 13.68
C PHE A 110 -4.85 -15.78 12.92
N LEU A 111 -5.49 -14.86 12.19
CA LEU A 111 -6.65 -15.14 11.33
C LEU A 111 -6.25 -15.62 9.93
N TYR A 112 -5.01 -15.35 9.48
CA TYR A 112 -4.50 -15.82 8.19
C TYR A 112 -4.31 -17.34 8.15
N ASP A 113 -3.95 -17.93 9.29
CA ASP A 113 -3.77 -19.37 9.43
C ASP A 113 -4.37 -19.84 10.77
N LEU A 114 -5.69 -20.05 10.78
CA LEU A 114 -6.39 -20.53 11.97
C LEU A 114 -5.90 -21.92 12.44
N LYS A 115 -5.32 -22.73 11.55
CA LYS A 115 -4.75 -24.05 11.90
C LYS A 115 -3.57 -23.86 12.84
N ASN A 116 -2.70 -22.89 12.52
CA ASN A 116 -1.51 -22.56 13.30
C ASN A 116 -1.72 -21.41 14.31
N ALA A 117 -2.95 -20.92 14.48
CA ALA A 117 -3.27 -19.96 15.53
C ALA A 117 -2.89 -20.52 16.91
N PRO A 118 -2.53 -19.66 17.89
CA PRO A 118 -2.03 -20.09 19.20
C PRO A 118 -2.89 -21.18 19.84
N GLU A 119 -2.28 -22.28 20.27
CA GLU A 119 -2.98 -23.36 20.99
C GLU A 119 -3.31 -22.96 22.43
N ASN A 120 -2.50 -22.09 23.01
CA ASN A 120 -2.74 -21.55 24.34
C ASN A 120 -3.89 -20.53 24.30
N GLU A 121 -5.00 -20.86 24.95
CA GLU A 121 -6.20 -20.03 24.99
C GLU A 121 -5.93 -18.63 25.54
N ASN A 122 -5.03 -18.48 26.53
CA ASN A 122 -4.66 -17.16 27.05
C ASN A 122 -3.94 -16.29 26.02
N GLU A 123 -3.12 -16.92 25.17
CA GLU A 123 -2.39 -16.23 24.11
C GLU A 123 -3.33 -15.88 22.96
N LEU A 124 -4.24 -16.79 22.58
CA LEU A 124 -5.28 -16.51 21.58
C LEU A 124 -6.19 -15.36 22.03
N LEU A 125 -6.63 -15.39 23.29
CA LEU A 125 -7.47 -14.34 23.87
C LEU A 125 -6.77 -12.98 23.82
N LYS A 126 -5.46 -12.94 24.09
CA LYS A 126 -4.68 -11.71 23.97
C LYS A 126 -4.75 -11.14 22.54
N HIS A 127 -4.51 -11.97 21.52
CA HIS A 127 -4.60 -11.52 20.12
C HIS A 127 -6.02 -11.05 19.74
N CYS A 128 -7.05 -11.76 20.21
CA CYS A 128 -8.44 -11.36 19.96
C CYS A 128 -8.80 -10.03 20.64
N MET A 129 -8.30 -9.82 21.86
CA MET A 129 -8.49 -8.56 22.59
C MET A 129 -7.70 -7.41 21.98
N ASP A 130 -6.49 -7.67 21.47
CA ASP A 130 -5.71 -6.67 20.74
C ASP A 130 -6.46 -6.23 19.46
N LEU A 131 -7.07 -7.17 18.74
CA LEU A 131 -7.92 -6.87 17.57
C LEU A 131 -9.20 -6.11 17.96
N HIS A 132 -9.91 -6.53 19.01
CA HIS A 132 -11.07 -5.82 19.54
C HIS A 132 -10.73 -4.35 19.86
N ASN A 133 -9.63 -4.12 20.59
CA ASN A 133 -9.22 -2.77 20.95
C ASN A 133 -8.82 -1.93 19.72
N HIS A 134 -8.27 -2.56 18.68
CA HIS A 134 -7.93 -1.88 17.44
C HIS A 134 -9.17 -1.46 16.63
N LEU A 135 -10.25 -2.27 16.68
CA LEU A 135 -11.52 -2.03 15.99
C LEU A 135 -12.54 -1.27 16.85
N LYS A 136 -12.12 -0.75 18.00
CA LYS A 136 -12.98 0.01 18.91
C LYS A 136 -12.99 1.48 18.54
N ASP A 137 -14.18 2.03 18.33
CA ASP A 137 -14.43 3.47 18.20
C ASP A 137 -15.34 3.96 19.32
N GLY A 138 -14.75 4.68 20.28
CA GLY A 138 -15.47 5.16 21.47
C GLY A 138 -15.94 4.02 22.37
N SER A 139 -17.27 3.85 22.49
CA SER A 139 -17.88 2.76 23.28
C SER A 139 -18.09 1.48 22.50
N ASP A 140 -18.10 1.56 21.17
CA ASP A 140 -18.56 0.49 20.30
C ASP A 140 -17.35 -0.17 19.64
N SER A 141 -17.42 -1.48 19.45
CA SER A 141 -16.39 -2.27 18.77
C SER A 141 -17.07 -3.11 17.71
N ASP A 142 -16.44 -3.23 16.54
CA ASP A 142 -16.96 -4.06 15.44
C ASP A 142 -17.04 -5.55 15.80
N ILE A 143 -16.23 -5.98 16.78
CA ILE A 143 -16.16 -7.37 17.26
C ILE A 143 -16.05 -7.41 18.80
N ASP A 144 -16.47 -8.51 19.42
CA ASP A 144 -16.13 -8.86 20.80
C ASP A 144 -14.93 -9.82 20.83
N GLY A 145 -13.86 -9.44 21.53
CA GLY A 145 -12.62 -10.22 21.56
C GLY A 145 -12.74 -11.54 22.34
N VAL A 146 -13.62 -11.60 23.35
CA VAL A 146 -13.86 -12.82 24.13
C VAL A 146 -14.69 -13.79 23.30
N GLU A 147 -15.76 -13.30 22.66
CA GLU A 147 -16.59 -14.12 21.78
C GLU A 147 -15.79 -14.63 20.58
N LEU A 148 -15.01 -13.76 19.92
CA LEU A 148 -14.12 -14.15 18.82
C LEU A 148 -13.17 -15.29 19.23
N CYS A 149 -12.58 -15.23 20.43
CA CYS A 149 -11.71 -16.29 20.92
C CYS A 149 -12.45 -17.63 21.03
N THR A 150 -13.65 -17.62 21.60
CA THR A 150 -14.48 -18.83 21.73
C THR A 150 -14.93 -19.38 20.37
N GLU A 151 -15.33 -18.51 19.45
CA GLU A 151 -15.68 -18.85 18.07
C GLU A 151 -14.50 -19.52 17.34
N ILE A 152 -13.28 -18.99 17.49
CA ILE A 152 -12.08 -19.58 16.89
C ILE A 152 -11.77 -20.95 17.48
N VAL A 153 -11.88 -21.14 18.79
CA VAL A 153 -11.67 -22.45 19.41
C VAL A 153 -12.69 -23.47 18.88
N ASN A 154 -13.96 -23.07 18.80
CA ASN A 154 -15.04 -23.91 18.30
C ASN A 154 -14.83 -24.28 16.82
N ILE A 155 -14.50 -23.29 15.98
CA ILE A 155 -14.29 -23.55 14.55
C ILE A 155 -13.03 -24.39 14.33
N LYS A 156 -11.96 -24.22 15.11
CA LYS A 156 -10.77 -25.09 15.04
C LYS A 156 -11.14 -26.54 15.31
N GLN A 157 -11.99 -26.80 16.30
CA GLN A 157 -12.45 -28.15 16.61
C GLN A 157 -13.33 -28.75 15.50
N LEU A 158 -14.17 -27.94 14.87
CA LEU A 158 -15.09 -28.35 13.80
C LEU A 158 -14.40 -28.52 12.43
N LEU A 159 -13.46 -27.62 12.09
CA LEU A 159 -12.90 -27.50 10.73
C LEU A 159 -11.58 -28.27 10.56
N ILE A 160 -10.70 -28.31 11.57
CA ILE A 160 -9.39 -29.02 11.48
C ILE A 160 -9.57 -30.53 11.30
N SER A 161 -10.69 -31.09 11.77
CA SER A 161 -10.99 -32.52 11.62
C SER A 161 -11.61 -32.88 10.27
N CYS A 162 -12.19 -31.92 9.54
CA CYS A 162 -13.01 -32.19 8.37
C CYS A 162 -12.47 -31.63 7.05
N LEU A 163 -11.66 -30.56 7.08
CA LEU A 163 -11.35 -29.76 5.90
C LEU A 163 -9.90 -29.30 5.97
N ASP A 164 -9.07 -29.70 5.00
CA ASP A 164 -7.68 -29.24 4.85
C ASP A 164 -7.65 -27.79 4.33
N VAL A 165 -8.29 -26.91 5.09
CA VAL A 165 -8.61 -25.53 4.72
C VAL A 165 -7.75 -24.62 5.57
N SER A 166 -6.88 -23.88 4.90
CA SER A 166 -5.92 -22.97 5.55
C SER A 166 -6.17 -21.50 5.21
N SER A 167 -6.91 -21.20 4.14
CA SER A 167 -7.08 -19.82 3.67
C SER A 167 -8.28 -19.12 4.32
N PRO A 168 -8.15 -17.84 4.74
CA PRO A 168 -9.25 -17.05 5.29
C PRO A 168 -10.47 -16.98 4.37
N LEU A 169 -10.25 -16.93 3.06
CA LEU A 169 -11.31 -16.88 2.06
C LEU A 169 -12.16 -18.15 2.06
N ASN A 170 -11.51 -19.32 2.16
CA ASN A 170 -12.20 -20.59 2.17
C ASN A 170 -13.02 -20.76 3.46
N ILE A 171 -12.47 -20.33 4.60
CA ILE A 171 -13.20 -20.34 5.88
C ILE A 171 -14.44 -19.45 5.79
N LEU A 172 -14.29 -18.23 5.24
CA LEU A 172 -15.42 -17.34 5.02
C LEU A 172 -16.48 -17.97 4.11
N GLN A 173 -16.07 -18.59 3.00
CA GLN A 173 -16.99 -19.30 2.10
C GLN A 173 -17.74 -20.43 2.81
N HIS A 174 -17.06 -21.23 3.65
CA HIS A 174 -17.71 -22.28 4.42
C HIS A 174 -18.73 -21.75 5.43
N ILE A 175 -18.40 -20.66 6.15
CA ILE A 175 -19.36 -20.02 7.07
C ILE A 175 -20.61 -19.56 6.28
N PHE A 176 -20.42 -19.08 5.05
CA PHE A 176 -21.52 -18.67 4.19
C PHE A 176 -22.35 -19.86 3.66
N ASP A 177 -21.70 -20.87 3.09
CA ASP A 177 -22.35 -22.01 2.43
C ASP A 177 -23.17 -22.88 3.41
N TYR A 178 -22.75 -22.94 4.67
CA TYR A 178 -23.43 -23.69 5.73
C TYR A 178 -24.33 -22.83 6.62
N GLU A 179 -24.54 -21.56 6.28
CA GLU A 179 -25.39 -20.61 7.04
C GLU A 179 -24.98 -20.51 8.52
N LEU A 180 -23.68 -20.49 8.79
CA LEU A 180 -23.12 -20.47 10.15
C LEU A 180 -22.86 -19.04 10.67
N GLN A 181 -23.38 -18.00 10.01
CA GLN A 181 -23.10 -16.61 10.36
C GLN A 181 -23.61 -16.25 11.77
N ASP A 182 -24.74 -16.82 12.17
CA ASP A 182 -25.32 -16.60 13.50
C ASP A 182 -24.54 -17.34 14.61
N ILE A 183 -23.76 -18.36 14.24
CA ILE A 183 -22.94 -19.15 15.17
C ILE A 183 -21.54 -18.52 15.32
N PHE A 184 -21.01 -17.93 14.26
CA PHE A 184 -19.69 -17.30 14.22
C PHE A 184 -19.75 -15.83 13.77
N PRO A 185 -20.54 -14.97 14.44
CA PRO A 185 -20.74 -13.58 13.99
C PRO A 185 -19.45 -12.75 14.05
N ASN A 186 -18.65 -12.88 15.10
CA ASN A 186 -17.43 -12.08 15.27
C ASN A 186 -16.36 -12.51 14.27
N LEU A 187 -16.19 -13.82 14.07
CA LEU A 187 -15.26 -14.37 13.10
C LEU A 187 -15.68 -14.03 11.67
N TRP A 188 -16.98 -14.05 11.36
CA TRP A 188 -17.51 -13.62 10.07
C TRP A 188 -17.14 -12.17 9.76
N ILE A 189 -17.34 -11.26 10.73
CA ILE A 189 -16.98 -9.85 10.58
C ILE A 189 -15.46 -9.70 10.44
N ALA A 190 -14.68 -10.33 11.32
CA ALA A 190 -13.22 -10.25 11.30
C ALA A 190 -12.62 -10.74 9.97
N LEU A 191 -13.08 -11.87 9.44
CA LEU A 191 -12.61 -12.40 8.15
C LEU A 191 -12.97 -11.47 6.97
N ARG A 192 -14.15 -10.83 6.99
CA ARG A 192 -14.53 -9.85 5.96
C ARG A 192 -13.68 -8.60 6.03
N LEU A 193 -13.42 -8.09 7.22
CA LEU A 193 -12.50 -6.96 7.41
C LEU A 193 -11.11 -7.35 6.88
N LEU A 194 -10.57 -8.48 7.30
CA LEU A 194 -9.27 -8.99 6.84
C LEU A 194 -9.14 -9.03 5.32
N LEU A 195 -10.13 -9.63 4.63
CA LEU A 195 -10.11 -9.80 3.17
C LEU A 195 -10.35 -8.51 2.39
N THR A 196 -10.83 -7.45 3.05
CA THR A 196 -11.04 -6.13 2.46
C THR A 196 -9.93 -5.13 2.78
N LEU A 197 -8.98 -5.50 3.66
CA LEU A 197 -7.82 -4.67 3.97
C LEU A 197 -6.92 -4.51 2.74
N PRO A 198 -6.67 -3.27 2.28
CA PRO A 198 -5.74 -3.05 1.19
C PRO A 198 -4.30 -3.27 1.68
N VAL A 199 -3.57 -4.21 1.05
CA VAL A 199 -2.15 -4.41 1.34
C VAL A 199 -1.30 -3.26 0.78
N THR A 200 -1.83 -2.54 -0.24
CA THR A 200 -1.16 -1.40 -0.85
C THR A 200 -2.14 -0.27 -1.17
N VAL A 201 -1.67 0.97 -1.09
CA VAL A 201 -2.39 2.17 -1.54
C VAL A 201 -2.42 2.34 -3.06
N ALA A 202 -1.93 1.36 -3.82
CA ALA A 202 -1.81 1.44 -5.28
C ALA A 202 -3.14 1.76 -5.98
N SER A 203 -4.26 1.27 -5.44
CA SER A 203 -5.60 1.62 -5.95
C SER A 203 -5.92 3.12 -5.77
N GLY A 204 -5.54 3.69 -4.63
CA GLY A 204 -5.64 5.13 -4.38
C GLY A 204 -4.73 5.93 -5.31
N GLU A 205 -3.48 5.52 -5.48
CA GLU A 205 -2.53 6.19 -6.39
C GLU A 205 -2.99 6.17 -7.86
N GLN A 206 -3.55 5.04 -8.31
CA GLN A 206 -4.17 4.91 -9.63
C GLN A 206 -5.34 5.91 -9.79
N SER A 207 -6.20 5.99 -8.77
CA SER A 207 -7.33 6.93 -8.73
C SER A 207 -6.87 8.39 -8.76
N PHE A 208 -5.83 8.75 -8.00
CA PHE A 208 -5.25 10.09 -8.02
C PHE A 208 -4.57 10.43 -9.35
N SER A 209 -3.93 9.45 -9.99
CA SER A 209 -3.35 9.62 -11.34
C SER A 209 -4.43 9.95 -12.37
N LYS A 210 -5.56 9.22 -12.36
CA LYS A 210 -6.72 9.55 -13.20
C LYS A 210 -7.33 10.91 -12.85
N LEU A 211 -7.45 11.21 -11.56
CA LEU A 211 -7.97 12.49 -11.08
C LEU A 211 -7.12 13.66 -11.59
N LYS A 212 -5.79 13.53 -11.61
CA LYS A 212 -4.87 14.54 -12.14
C LYS A 212 -5.08 14.81 -13.64
N LEU A 213 -5.47 13.79 -14.41
CA LEU A 213 -5.82 13.95 -15.84
C LEU A 213 -7.18 14.61 -16.04
N ILE A 214 -8.14 14.32 -15.16
CA ILE A 214 -9.52 14.86 -15.26
C ILE A 214 -9.58 16.31 -14.76
N LYS A 215 -8.92 16.60 -13.63
CA LYS A 215 -8.90 17.90 -12.97
C LYS A 215 -7.66 18.69 -13.38
N THR A 216 -7.69 19.22 -14.60
CA THR A 216 -6.65 20.14 -15.10
C THR A 216 -6.89 21.57 -14.65
N TYR A 217 -5.88 22.43 -14.79
CA TYR A 217 -5.96 23.86 -14.45
C TYR A 217 -7.19 24.55 -15.07
N LEU A 218 -7.46 24.28 -16.35
CA LEU A 218 -8.61 24.82 -17.10
C LEU A 218 -9.96 24.24 -16.66
N ARG A 219 -9.96 23.12 -15.93
CA ARG A 219 -11.16 22.38 -15.48
C ARG A 219 -11.32 22.40 -13.96
N SER A 220 -10.60 23.29 -13.28
CA SER A 220 -10.53 23.35 -11.82
C SER A 220 -11.84 23.77 -11.14
N THR A 221 -12.76 24.40 -11.87
CA THR A 221 -14.05 24.92 -11.38
C THR A 221 -15.24 23.95 -11.55
N MET A 222 -15.01 22.68 -11.89
CA MET A 222 -16.11 21.71 -12.03
C MET A 222 -16.71 21.32 -10.67
N ALA A 223 -18.02 21.04 -10.65
CA ALA A 223 -18.71 20.54 -9.47
C ALA A 223 -18.19 19.15 -9.05
N ASN A 224 -18.20 18.87 -7.74
CA ASN A 224 -17.73 17.60 -7.19
C ASN A 224 -18.48 16.39 -7.75
N GLU A 225 -19.80 16.48 -7.94
CA GLU A 225 -20.60 15.40 -8.54
C GLU A 225 -20.05 15.01 -9.92
N ARG A 226 -19.84 16.00 -10.80
CA ARG A 226 -19.29 15.76 -12.13
C ARG A 226 -17.87 15.19 -12.09
N LEU A 227 -17.04 15.67 -11.14
CA LEU A 227 -15.68 15.17 -10.96
C LEU A 227 -15.70 13.68 -10.57
N VAL A 228 -16.51 13.32 -9.59
CA VAL A 228 -16.66 11.93 -9.12
C VAL A 228 -17.16 11.04 -10.25
N SER A 229 -18.20 11.43 -10.99
CA SER A 229 -18.71 10.62 -12.11
C SER A 229 -17.65 10.38 -13.19
N LEU A 230 -16.87 11.41 -13.55
CA LEU A 230 -15.79 11.28 -14.53
C LEU A 230 -14.64 10.41 -14.01
N SER A 231 -14.33 10.51 -12.72
CA SER A 231 -13.31 9.68 -12.08
C SER A 231 -13.71 8.21 -12.11
N VAL A 232 -14.96 7.88 -11.77
CA VAL A 232 -15.48 6.50 -11.83
C VAL A 232 -15.36 5.94 -13.26
N LEU A 233 -15.83 6.68 -14.27
CA LEU A 233 -15.72 6.25 -15.67
C LEU A 233 -14.28 6.04 -16.13
N SER A 234 -13.33 6.85 -15.62
CA SER A 234 -11.93 6.76 -16.01
C SER A 234 -11.16 5.67 -15.26
N ILE A 235 -11.56 5.33 -14.04
CA ILE A 235 -10.99 4.24 -13.24
C ILE A 235 -11.50 2.92 -13.81
N GLU A 236 -12.82 2.80 -13.96
CA GLU A 236 -13.52 1.62 -14.48
C GLU A 236 -13.67 1.68 -16.01
N ASN A 237 -12.62 2.11 -16.72
CA ASN A 237 -12.68 2.32 -18.16
C ASN A 237 -12.96 1.02 -18.94
N GLU A 238 -12.50 -0.12 -18.44
CA GLU A 238 -12.78 -1.43 -19.04
C GLU A 238 -14.28 -1.73 -19.04
N ILE A 239 -14.94 -1.56 -17.89
CA ILE A 239 -16.39 -1.72 -17.75
C ILE A 239 -17.12 -0.64 -18.56
N ALA A 240 -16.64 0.60 -18.52
CA ALA A 240 -17.24 1.72 -19.26
C ALA A 240 -17.22 1.50 -20.78
N ALA A 241 -16.23 0.77 -21.30
CA ALA A 241 -16.14 0.42 -22.72
C ALA A 241 -17.19 -0.61 -23.15
N GLU A 242 -17.70 -1.42 -22.23
CA GLU A 242 -18.76 -2.41 -22.47
C GLU A 242 -20.17 -1.79 -22.45
N ILE A 243 -20.29 -0.55 -21.98
CA ILE A 243 -21.57 0.15 -21.89
C ILE A 243 -22.09 0.51 -23.29
N ASP A 244 -23.31 0.09 -23.59
CA ASP A 244 -23.99 0.45 -24.84
C ASP A 244 -24.46 1.92 -24.81
N PHE A 245 -23.74 2.78 -25.54
CA PHE A 245 -24.11 4.18 -25.68
C PHE A 245 -25.48 4.39 -26.33
N SER A 246 -25.93 3.46 -27.18
CA SER A 246 -27.21 3.64 -27.89
C SER A 246 -28.41 3.54 -26.95
N THR A 247 -28.38 2.61 -26.00
CA THR A 247 -29.38 2.52 -24.92
C THR A 247 -29.34 3.72 -23.99
N ILE A 248 -28.16 4.25 -23.65
CA ILE A 248 -28.03 5.47 -22.83
C ILE A 248 -28.58 6.70 -23.55
N ILE A 249 -28.27 6.88 -24.84
CA ILE A 249 -28.77 8.01 -25.62
C ILE A 249 -30.29 7.94 -25.70
N ARG A 250 -30.86 6.74 -25.91
CA ARG A 250 -32.31 6.53 -25.94
C ARG A 250 -32.94 6.85 -24.58
N SER A 251 -32.41 6.31 -23.48
CA SER A 251 -32.94 6.58 -22.13
C SER A 251 -32.83 8.05 -21.73
N PHE A 252 -31.74 8.72 -22.12
CA PHE A 252 -31.57 10.16 -21.91
C PHE A 252 -32.57 10.99 -22.73
N ALA A 253 -32.81 10.61 -23.99
CA ALA A 253 -33.80 11.26 -24.86
C ALA A 253 -35.22 11.09 -24.30
N GLU A 254 -35.56 9.88 -23.82
CA GLU A 254 -36.82 9.58 -23.14
C GLU A 254 -36.96 10.38 -21.82
N SER A 255 -35.87 10.58 -21.09
CA SER A 255 -35.83 11.37 -19.83
C SER A 255 -35.98 12.88 -20.04
N LYS A 256 -36.00 13.38 -21.28
CA LYS A 256 -36.17 14.82 -21.58
C LYS A 256 -37.28 15.09 -22.60
N SER A 257 -38.52 15.02 -22.13
CA SER A 257 -39.55 15.98 -22.58
C SER A 257 -40.16 16.72 -21.38
N ARG A 258 -39.36 17.67 -20.86
CA ARG A 258 -39.76 18.88 -20.11
C ARG A 258 -40.33 18.66 -18.69
N LYS A 259 -39.54 19.08 -17.70
CA LYS A 259 -39.84 19.27 -16.26
C LYS A 259 -39.75 18.01 -15.38
N VAL A 260 -38.56 17.75 -14.84
CA VAL A 260 -38.44 16.95 -13.61
C VAL A 260 -37.57 17.73 -12.63
N LEU A 261 -38.11 17.98 -11.44
CA LEU A 261 -37.35 18.39 -10.26
C LEU A 261 -36.53 17.18 -9.81
N ILE A 262 -35.23 17.36 -9.66
CA ILE A 262 -34.33 16.32 -9.17
C ILE A 262 -34.62 16.16 -7.67
N ASP A 263 -35.36 15.12 -7.31
CA ASP A 263 -35.62 14.78 -5.92
C ASP A 263 -34.40 14.00 -5.38
N ASN A 264 -33.75 14.56 -4.36
CA ASN A 264 -32.54 14.00 -3.72
C ASN A 264 -32.90 12.78 -2.86
N LYS A 265 -33.34 11.69 -3.48
CA LYS A 265 -33.56 10.39 -2.81
C LYS A 265 -32.46 9.39 -3.11
N PHE A 266 -31.24 9.77 -2.73
CA PHE A 266 -30.20 8.81 -2.34
C PHE A 266 -29.52 9.42 -1.11
N LYS A 267 -30.20 9.27 0.03
CA LYS A 267 -29.60 9.34 1.37
C LYS A 267 -29.32 7.92 1.80
#